data_AF-A0A1J5DNR2-F1
#
_entry.id   AF-A0A1J5DNR2-F1
#
_cell.length_a   1.000
_cell.length_b   1.000
_cell.length_c   1.000
_cell.angle_alpha   90.00
_cell.angle_beta   90.00
_cell.angle_gamma   90.00
#
_symmetry.space_group_name_H-M   'P 1'
#
loop_
_entity.id
_entity.type
_entity.pdbx_description
1 polymer ?
#
loop_
_entity_poly.entity_id
_entity_poly.type
_entity_poly.pdbx_seq_one_letter_code
_entity_poly.pdbx_strand_id
1 'polypeptide(L)'
;MRACCGNWKFCVVLFAFVATSALEGNVWAEEGAAPEGLVLTESAICTGVEERLPVGKADAFATGSKVWAWLQFENTGDEVEIQMVWKKDGKSVFSTAVNIKRSKSWRTWSRKKMRKGKDVGPWTVDVVGPGGVVLKTLNFNVTEG
;
A
#
# COMPACT_ATOMS: atom_id res chain seq x y z
N MET A 1 -53.03 -42.40 -55.31
CA MET A 1 -52.06 -42.65 -54.22
C MET A 1 -51.56 -41.30 -53.72
N ARG A 2 -51.12 -41.27 -52.47
CA ARG A 2 -51.12 -40.14 -51.53
C ARG A 2 -50.19 -38.95 -51.87
N ALA A 3 -50.74 -37.76 -51.59
CA ALA A 3 -50.18 -36.53 -51.00
C ALA A 3 -49.15 -35.66 -51.77
N CYS A 4 -49.54 -34.38 -51.85
CA CYS A 4 -48.98 -33.24 -52.57
C CYS A 4 -47.91 -32.44 -51.80
N CYS A 5 -47.16 -31.62 -52.56
CA CYS A 5 -46.63 -30.26 -52.32
C CYS A 5 -45.89 -29.95 -51.01
N GLY A 6 -44.80 -29.20 -50.97
CA GLY A 6 -44.40 -28.06 -51.80
C GLY A 6 -43.98 -26.91 -50.87
N ASN A 7 -42.73 -26.49 -51.05
CA ASN A 7 -41.97 -25.37 -50.47
C ASN A 7 -42.76 -24.11 -49.98
N TRP A 8 -42.52 -23.62 -48.76
CA TRP A 8 -42.80 -22.24 -48.31
C TRP A 8 -41.79 -21.79 -47.24
N LYS A 9 -41.35 -20.54 -47.33
CA LYS A 9 -40.21 -19.93 -46.63
C LYS A 9 -40.55 -19.32 -45.24
N PHE A 10 -39.49 -19.17 -44.42
CA PHE A 10 -39.28 -18.22 -43.29
C PHE A 10 -40.13 -18.34 -42.01
N CYS A 11 -39.45 -18.54 -40.87
CA CYS A 11 -39.51 -17.65 -39.70
C CYS A 11 -38.43 -18.10 -38.68
N VAL A 12 -37.34 -17.34 -38.55
CA VAL A 12 -37.06 -16.45 -37.41
C VAL A 12 -36.71 -17.22 -36.13
N VAL A 13 -35.40 -17.23 -35.88
CA VAL A 13 -34.74 -16.93 -34.61
C VAL A 13 -35.05 -17.84 -33.41
N LEU A 14 -34.05 -18.67 -33.07
CA LEU A 14 -33.66 -18.84 -31.69
C LEU A 14 -32.17 -18.49 -31.57
N PHE A 15 -31.93 -17.28 -31.06
CA PHE A 15 -30.65 -16.83 -30.52
C PHE A 15 -30.21 -17.87 -29.47
N ALA A 16 -29.23 -18.70 -29.81
CA ALA A 16 -28.44 -19.37 -28.80
C ALA A 16 -27.53 -18.30 -28.16
N PHE A 17 -28.06 -17.64 -27.12
CA PHE A 17 -27.29 -16.80 -26.22
C PHE A 17 -26.34 -17.74 -25.46
N VAL A 18 -25.15 -17.97 -26.01
CA VAL A 18 -24.07 -18.62 -25.26
C VAL A 18 -23.65 -17.61 -24.20
N ALA A 19 -24.08 -17.86 -22.96
CA ALA A 19 -23.61 -17.13 -21.80
C ALA A 19 -22.09 -17.33 -21.66
N THR A 20 -21.30 -16.42 -22.23
CA THR A 20 -19.88 -16.31 -21.91
C THR A 20 -19.80 -15.83 -20.47
N SER A 21 -19.50 -16.77 -19.58
CA SER A 21 -19.20 -16.58 -18.17
C SER A 21 -18.27 -15.39 -17.96
N ALA A 22 -18.70 -14.46 -17.10
CA ALA A 22 -17.86 -13.40 -16.57
C ALA A 22 -16.61 -14.01 -15.93
N LEU A 23 -15.43 -13.67 -16.43
CA LEU A 23 -14.21 -13.76 -15.63
C LEU A 23 -14.26 -12.63 -14.60
N GLU A 24 -14.97 -12.88 -13.50
CA GLU A 24 -14.74 -12.14 -12.27
C GLU A 24 -13.36 -12.60 -11.76
N GLY A 25 -12.35 -11.80 -12.06
CA GLY A 25 -11.02 -11.95 -11.48
C GLY A 25 -11.13 -11.78 -9.97
N ASN A 26 -11.31 -12.90 -9.27
CA ASN A 26 -11.20 -12.99 -7.83
C ASN A 26 -9.73 -12.66 -7.48
N VAL A 27 -9.44 -11.39 -7.21
CA VAL A 27 -8.16 -10.99 -6.63
C VAL A 27 -8.20 -11.52 -5.20
N TRP A 28 -7.61 -12.69 -5.01
CA TRP A 28 -7.27 -13.20 -3.69
C TRP A 28 -6.28 -12.20 -3.09
N ALA A 29 -6.78 -11.29 -2.25
CA ALA A 29 -5.92 -10.63 -1.30
C ALA A 29 -5.43 -11.75 -0.38
N GLU A 30 -4.19 -12.20 -0.58
CA GLU A 30 -3.54 -13.02 0.43
C GLU A 30 -3.47 -12.17 1.69
N GLU A 31 -4.29 -12.52 2.68
CA GLU A 31 -4.20 -11.97 4.01
C GLU A 31 -2.90 -12.54 4.59
N GLY A 32 -1.80 -11.86 4.30
CA GLY A 32 -0.51 -12.25 4.85
C GLY A 32 -0.59 -12.28 6.37
N ALA A 33 0.05 -13.27 6.99
CA ALA A 33 0.33 -13.20 8.41
C ALA A 33 1.48 -12.21 8.63
N ALA A 34 1.42 -11.45 9.72
CA ALA A 34 2.57 -10.64 10.14
C ALA A 34 3.80 -11.56 10.32
N PRO A 35 4.99 -11.13 9.89
CA PRO A 35 6.20 -11.95 9.97
C PRO A 35 6.52 -12.31 11.41
N GLU A 36 6.72 -13.60 11.68
CA GLU A 36 7.02 -14.10 13.02
C GLU A 36 8.34 -13.51 13.54
N GLY A 37 8.32 -13.01 14.77
CA GLY A 37 9.52 -12.48 15.43
C GLY A 37 9.92 -11.05 15.02
N LEU A 38 9.18 -10.39 14.13
CA LEU A 38 9.35 -8.96 13.84
C LEU A 38 8.34 -8.13 14.64
N VAL A 39 8.87 -7.22 15.48
CA VAL A 39 8.07 -6.32 16.32
C VAL A 39 8.49 -4.90 16.03
N LEU A 40 7.53 -4.05 15.65
CA LEU A 40 7.75 -2.60 15.58
C LEU A 40 7.73 -2.03 17.00
N THR A 41 8.89 -1.66 17.54
CA THR A 41 9.01 -1.17 18.92
C THR A 41 8.70 0.31 19.03
N GLU A 42 9.12 1.11 18.05
CA GLU A 42 8.87 2.54 18.04
C GLU A 42 8.72 3.06 16.60
N SER A 43 7.89 4.07 16.43
CA SER A 43 7.67 4.74 15.15
C SER A 43 7.39 6.21 15.37
N ALA A 44 7.98 7.08 14.55
CA ALA A 44 7.74 8.51 14.63
C ALA A 44 7.82 9.17 13.24
N ILE A 45 7.00 10.20 13.05
CA ILE A 45 7.20 11.16 11.96
C ILE A 45 7.91 12.39 12.54
N CYS A 46 8.96 12.86 11.88
CA CYS A 46 9.84 13.88 12.43
C CYS A 46 10.48 14.79 11.36
N THR A 47 11.03 15.93 11.76
CA THR A 47 11.69 16.87 10.83
C THR A 47 13.14 16.47 10.50
N GLY A 48 13.76 15.64 11.33
CA GLY A 48 15.13 15.16 11.13
C GLY A 48 15.44 13.89 11.90
N VAL A 49 16.62 13.34 11.64
CA VAL A 49 17.20 12.22 12.39
C VAL A 49 18.62 12.61 12.78
N GLU A 50 18.89 12.66 14.08
CA GLU A 50 20.20 13.00 14.67
C GLU A 50 20.61 11.86 15.59
N GLU A 51 21.88 11.46 15.56
CA GLU A 51 22.39 10.31 16.32
C GLU A 51 21.55 9.02 16.17
N ARG A 52 20.92 8.85 15.00
CA ARG A 52 19.98 7.76 14.66
C ARG A 52 18.65 7.79 15.41
N LEU A 53 18.34 8.90 16.09
CA LEU A 53 17.08 9.14 16.79
C LEU A 53 16.25 10.22 16.06
N PRO A 54 14.91 10.11 16.10
CA PRO A 54 14.03 11.10 15.50
C PRO A 54 14.05 12.42 16.31
N VAL A 55 14.28 13.54 15.62
CA VAL A 55 14.23 14.88 16.19
C VAL A 55 13.12 15.71 15.56
N GLY A 56 12.44 16.52 16.38
CA GLY A 56 11.27 17.29 15.93
C GLY A 56 10.10 16.38 15.53
N LYS A 57 9.75 15.43 16.41
CA LYS A 57 8.56 14.59 16.26
C LYS A 57 7.31 15.46 16.20
N ALA A 58 6.48 15.28 15.18
CA ALA A 58 5.25 16.03 15.01
C ALA A 58 4.29 15.28 14.08
N ASP A 59 3.01 15.62 14.18
CA ASP A 59 1.95 15.09 13.31
C ASP A 59 1.52 16.12 12.25
N ALA A 60 2.15 17.31 12.25
CA ALA A 60 1.89 18.38 11.30
C ALA A 60 3.20 19.05 10.86
N PHE A 61 3.34 19.31 9.55
CA PHE A 61 4.54 19.89 8.97
C PHE A 61 4.20 20.97 7.94
N ALA A 62 5.00 22.03 7.88
CA ALA A 62 4.87 23.04 6.84
C ALA A 62 5.50 22.58 5.51
N THR A 63 4.93 22.98 4.37
CA THR A 63 5.59 22.82 3.07
C THR A 63 6.98 23.46 3.04
N GLY A 64 7.90 22.88 2.26
CA GLY A 64 9.31 23.23 2.25
C GLY A 64 10.16 22.42 3.23
N SER A 65 9.53 21.83 4.26
CA SER A 65 10.18 20.97 5.25
C SER A 65 10.54 19.60 4.67
N LYS A 66 11.54 18.95 5.29
CA LYS A 66 11.82 17.53 5.08
C LYS A 66 11.11 16.75 6.18
N VAL A 67 10.32 15.77 5.78
CA VAL A 67 9.61 14.88 6.70
C VAL A 67 10.28 13.52 6.63
N TRP A 68 10.54 12.95 7.79
CA TRP A 68 11.16 11.66 7.98
C TRP A 68 10.17 10.74 8.66
N ALA A 69 10.01 9.54 8.11
CA ALA A 69 9.34 8.44 8.78
C ALA A 69 10.44 7.58 9.37
N TRP A 70 10.57 7.58 10.69
CA TRP A 70 11.56 6.83 11.44
C TRP A 70 10.88 5.65 12.12
N LEU A 71 11.50 4.48 12.03
CA LEU A 71 11.02 3.23 12.59
C LEU A 71 12.14 2.51 13.33
N GLN A 72 11.79 1.92 14.46
CA GLN A 72 12.62 0.98 15.19
C GLN A 72 11.91 -0.36 15.31
N PHE A 73 12.63 -1.41 14.95
CA PHE A 73 12.17 -2.78 15.00
C PHE A 73 13.07 -3.61 15.92
N GLU A 74 12.45 -4.59 16.55
CA GLU A 74 13.11 -5.77 17.08
C GLU A 74 12.80 -6.92 16.13
N ASN A 75 13.84 -7.57 15.59
CA ASN A 75 13.70 -8.76 14.77
C ASN A 75 14.49 -9.91 15.39
N THR A 76 13.75 -10.90 15.91
CA THR A 76 14.29 -12.13 16.51
C THR A 76 14.31 -13.32 15.55
N GLY A 77 13.59 -13.22 14.42
CA GLY A 77 13.47 -14.23 13.38
C GLY A 77 14.44 -14.04 12.23
N ASP A 78 14.02 -14.50 11.04
CA ASP A 78 14.78 -14.39 9.79
C ASP A 78 14.76 -12.98 9.20
N GLU A 79 15.52 -12.75 8.12
CA GLU A 79 15.51 -11.47 7.40
C GLU A 79 14.14 -11.23 6.78
N VAL A 80 13.59 -10.04 7.04
CA VAL A 80 12.25 -9.65 6.59
C VAL A 80 12.33 -8.39 5.74
N GLU A 81 11.77 -8.44 4.53
CA GLU A 81 11.58 -7.23 3.74
C GLU A 81 10.32 -6.48 4.20
N ILE A 82 10.47 -5.19 4.47
CA ILE A 82 9.35 -4.27 4.72
C ILE A 82 9.35 -3.18 3.65
N GLN A 83 8.18 -2.59 3.40
CA GLN A 83 8.02 -1.43 2.54
C GLN A 83 7.42 -0.26 3.32
N MET A 84 8.04 0.90 3.20
CA MET A 84 7.51 2.16 3.71
C MET A 84 6.80 2.89 2.57
N VAL A 85 5.47 2.78 2.53
CA VAL A 85 4.62 3.32 1.46
C VAL A 85 4.05 4.67 1.89
N TRP A 86 4.55 5.73 1.27
CA TRP A 86 4.05 7.10 1.43
C TRP A 86 2.83 7.32 0.56
N LYS A 87 1.71 7.64 1.20
CA LYS A 87 0.43 7.94 0.57
C LYS A 87 0.02 9.37 0.84
N LYS A 88 -0.54 10.02 -0.18
CA LYS A 88 -1.18 11.33 -0.09
C LYS A 88 -2.63 11.18 -0.50
N ASP A 89 -3.56 11.68 0.32
CA ASP A 89 -5.01 11.56 0.02
C ASP A 89 -5.42 10.09 -0.26
N GLY A 90 -4.81 9.15 0.45
CA GLY A 90 -5.02 7.70 0.27
C GLY A 90 -4.30 7.06 -0.94
N LYS A 91 -3.66 7.86 -1.81
CA LYS A 91 -2.96 7.36 -3.01
C LYS A 91 -1.47 7.21 -2.77
N SER A 92 -0.91 6.05 -3.09
CA SER A 92 0.54 5.80 -3.00
C SER A 92 1.31 6.71 -3.94
N VAL A 93 2.21 7.51 -3.38
CA VAL A 93 3.07 8.46 -4.12
C VAL A 93 4.48 7.92 -4.24
N PHE A 94 4.95 7.18 -3.23
CA PHE A 94 6.31 6.68 -3.16
C PHE A 94 6.40 5.49 -2.21
N SER A 95 7.24 4.52 -2.50
CA SER A 95 7.54 3.42 -1.59
C SER A 95 9.05 3.19 -1.50
N THR A 96 9.51 2.72 -0.35
CA THR A 96 10.91 2.29 -0.15
C THR A 96 10.90 0.92 0.50
N ALA A 97 11.52 -0.07 -0.16
CA ALA A 97 11.77 -1.38 0.42
C ALA A 97 13.03 -1.34 1.29
N VAL A 98 12.97 -1.99 2.45
CA VAL A 98 14.07 -2.10 3.41
C VAL A 98 14.10 -3.53 3.94
N ASN A 99 15.27 -4.14 3.90
CA ASN A 99 15.49 -5.45 4.50
C ASN A 99 15.90 -5.30 5.98
N ILE A 100 15.07 -5.86 6.86
CA ILE A 100 15.26 -5.87 8.31
C ILE A 100 15.93 -7.19 8.69
N LYS A 101 17.22 -7.12 8.97
CA LYS A 101 17.99 -8.26 9.45
C LYS A 101 17.72 -8.51 10.93
N ARG A 102 18.06 -9.72 11.39
CA ARG A 102 18.00 -10.11 12.79
C ARG A 102 18.78 -9.12 13.66
N SER A 103 18.08 -8.43 14.55
CA SER A 103 18.64 -7.40 15.43
C SER A 103 17.66 -7.06 16.54
N LYS A 104 18.16 -6.83 17.75
CA LYS A 104 17.34 -6.39 18.89
C LYS A 104 16.86 -4.94 18.76
N SER A 105 17.48 -4.14 17.88
CA SER A 105 17.18 -2.71 17.73
C SER A 105 17.59 -2.24 16.33
N TRP A 106 16.91 -2.74 15.31
CA TRP A 106 17.07 -2.24 13.96
C TRP A 106 16.41 -0.88 13.81
N ARG A 107 17.12 0.10 13.25
CA ARG A 107 16.59 1.45 13.00
C ARG A 107 16.66 1.75 11.52
N THR A 108 15.54 2.15 10.95
CA THR A 108 15.42 2.53 9.55
C THR A 108 14.59 3.80 9.42
N TRP A 109 14.77 4.53 8.33
CA TRP A 109 13.98 5.70 8.04
C TRP A 109 13.87 5.92 6.54
N SER A 110 12.74 6.48 6.13
CA SER A 110 12.54 7.04 4.80
C SER A 110 12.27 8.53 4.94
N ARG A 111 12.61 9.32 3.91
CA ARG A 111 12.45 10.77 3.95
C ARG A 111 11.81 11.29 2.68
N LYS A 112 10.99 12.33 2.81
CA LYS A 112 10.38 13.05 1.70
C LYS A 112 10.44 14.55 1.92
N LYS A 113 10.81 15.30 0.89
CA LYS A 113 10.70 16.77 0.91
C LYS A 113 9.28 17.17 0.51
N MET A 114 8.62 17.95 1.35
CA MET A 114 7.27 18.46 1.06
C MET A 114 7.38 19.69 0.17
N ARG A 115 6.88 19.62 -1.05
CA ARG A 115 6.92 20.72 -2.03
C ARG A 115 5.74 21.67 -1.79
N LYS A 116 6.03 22.97 -1.85
CA LYS A 116 5.01 24.03 -1.76
C LYS A 116 3.93 23.85 -2.82
N GLY A 117 2.67 24.06 -2.43
CA GLY A 117 1.48 23.98 -3.28
C GLY A 117 1.05 22.57 -3.74
N LYS A 118 1.97 21.60 -3.88
CA LYS A 118 1.64 20.26 -4.39
C LYS A 118 1.41 19.22 -3.30
N ASP A 119 2.21 19.30 -2.24
CA ASP A 119 2.26 18.26 -1.21
C ASP A 119 1.46 18.66 0.06
N VAL A 120 0.62 19.69 -0.01
CA VAL A 120 -0.32 20.10 1.06
C VAL A 120 -1.45 19.06 1.18
N GLY A 121 -1.86 18.75 2.41
CA GLY A 121 -2.96 17.84 2.71
C GLY A 121 -2.59 16.68 3.64
N PRO A 122 -3.50 15.70 3.82
CA PRO A 122 -3.28 14.54 4.66
C PRO A 122 -2.31 13.55 3.99
N TRP A 123 -1.37 13.07 4.79
CA TRP A 123 -0.41 12.06 4.42
C TRP A 123 -0.46 10.86 5.36
N THR A 124 -0.12 9.71 4.80
CA THR A 124 0.07 8.47 5.54
C THR A 124 1.36 7.79 5.12
N VAL A 125 2.01 7.11 6.06
CA VAL A 125 3.10 6.17 5.79
C VAL A 125 2.67 4.82 6.30
N ASP A 126 2.40 3.91 5.37
CA ASP A 126 2.10 2.52 5.69
C ASP A 126 3.40 1.72 5.72
N VAL A 127 3.59 1.02 6.82
CA VAL A 127 4.66 0.06 7.02
C VAL A 127 4.10 -1.30 6.64
N VAL A 128 4.41 -1.74 5.43
CA VAL A 128 3.89 -2.98 4.86
C VAL A 128 4.95 -4.07 5.03
N GLY A 129 4.60 -5.17 5.67
CA GLY A 129 5.44 -6.36 5.79
C GLY A 129 5.28 -7.34 4.61
N PRO A 130 5.87 -8.53 4.72
CA PRO A 130 5.68 -9.62 3.75
C PRO A 130 4.21 -9.94 3.54
N GLY A 131 3.84 -10.38 2.33
CA GLY A 131 2.45 -10.72 2.01
C GLY A 131 1.49 -9.52 1.95
N GLY A 132 2.00 -8.28 1.95
CA GLY A 132 1.17 -7.08 1.84
C GLY A 132 0.50 -6.65 3.15
N VAL A 133 0.91 -7.22 4.28
CA VAL A 133 0.34 -6.93 5.60
C VAL A 133 0.72 -5.55 6.07
N VAL A 134 -0.24 -4.72 6.43
CA VAL A 134 0.05 -3.42 7.04
C VAL A 134 0.35 -3.62 8.53
N LEU A 135 1.62 -3.50 8.91
CA LEU A 135 2.08 -3.61 10.30
C LEU A 135 1.74 -2.35 11.10
N LYS A 136 1.85 -1.17 10.47
CA LYS A 136 1.56 0.13 11.08
C LYS A 136 1.22 1.16 10.01
N THR A 137 0.28 2.03 10.32
CA THR A 137 0.03 3.27 9.57
C THR A 137 0.38 4.46 10.44
N LEU A 138 1.18 5.38 9.89
CA LEU A 138 1.51 6.67 10.50
C LEU A 138 0.77 7.76 9.76
N ASN A 139 -0.01 8.58 10.45
CA ASN A 139 -0.78 9.67 9.88
C ASN A 139 -0.11 11.00 10.22
N PHE A 140 -0.01 11.90 9.26
CA PHE A 140 0.42 13.27 9.50
C PHE A 140 -0.20 14.23 8.48
N ASN A 141 -0.23 15.52 8.79
CA ASN A 141 -0.77 16.54 7.90
C ASN A 141 0.33 17.49 7.42
N VAL A 142 0.20 17.96 6.18
CA VAL A 142 1.09 19.00 5.64
C VAL A 142 0.29 20.26 5.37
N THR A 143 0.68 21.35 6.02
CA THR A 143 0.06 22.67 5.86
C THR A 143 0.91 23.57 4.96
N GLU A 144 0.29 24.59 4.38
CA GLU A 144 1.04 25.69 3.78
C GLU A 144 1.93 26.38 4.83
N GLY A 145 3.06 26.91 4.38
CA GLY A 145 4.00 27.64 5.22
C GLY A 145 4.95 28.50 4.41
#